data_AF-A0A3L7T9N8-F1
#
_entry.id   AF-A0A3L7T9N8-F1
#
_cell.length_a   1.000
_cell.length_b   1.000
_cell.length_c   1.000
_cell.angle_alpha   90.00
_cell.angle_beta   90.00
_cell.angle_gamma   90.00
#
_symmetry.space_group_name_H-M   'P 1'
#
loop_
_entity.id
_entity.type
_entity.pdbx_description
1 polymer ?
#
loop_
_entity_poly.entity_id
_entity_poly.type
_entity_poly.pdbx_seq_one_letter_code
_entity_poly.pdbx_strand_id
1 'polypeptide(L)'
;MRNALLCARRSVPSLAAMSLIATTSTGCLAVGGSKHSESPTLGKQLLDLKTALDSGAVTEQEYAAEKAKMLQQPAPAAPTG
;
A
#
# COMPACT_ATOMS: atom_id res chain seq x y z
N MET A 1 18.00 3.66 -11.38
CA MET A 1 19.42 3.75 -10.94
C MET A 1 20.10 4.84 -11.75
N ARG A 2 20.82 5.76 -11.09
CA ARG A 2 21.44 7.04 -11.55
C ARG A 2 20.64 8.27 -11.12
N ASN A 3 20.52 8.45 -9.80
CA ASN A 3 21.43 9.28 -8.99
C ASN A 3 21.43 10.73 -9.47
N ALA A 4 20.78 11.65 -8.75
CA ALA A 4 21.31 12.18 -7.48
C ALA A 4 22.75 12.73 -7.63
N LEU A 5 23.03 13.34 -8.78
CA LEU A 5 24.12 14.28 -8.92
C LEU A 5 23.46 15.65 -9.11
N LEU A 6 23.18 16.30 -7.97
CA LEU A 6 24.00 17.44 -7.57
C LEU A 6 23.59 18.64 -8.44
N CYS A 7 22.60 19.42 -8.00
CA CYS A 7 22.71 20.20 -6.78
C CYS A 7 24.09 20.87 -6.72
N ALA A 8 24.09 22.19 -6.81
CA ALA A 8 25.26 23.06 -6.69
C ALA A 8 26.11 23.25 -7.96
N ARG A 9 26.37 24.54 -8.20
CA ARG A 9 27.32 25.14 -9.15
C ARG A 9 26.71 25.30 -10.55
N ARG A 10 26.46 26.50 -11.05
CA ARG A 10 27.11 27.76 -10.74
C ARG A 10 26.34 28.90 -11.42
N SER A 11 26.03 29.95 -10.65
CA SER A 11 25.99 31.34 -11.12
C SER A 11 24.85 31.78 -12.06
N VAL A 12 23.78 32.32 -11.45
CA VAL A 12 23.23 33.70 -11.60
C VAL A 12 24.09 34.66 -12.47
N PRO A 13 23.61 35.76 -13.12
CA PRO A 13 22.25 36.24 -13.51
C PRO A 13 22.16 36.76 -14.99
N SER A 14 20.95 36.89 -15.54
CA SER A 14 20.60 38.12 -16.31
C SER A 14 19.13 38.18 -16.69
N LEU A 15 18.49 39.28 -16.26
CA LEU A 15 17.35 39.97 -16.84
C LEU A 15 16.16 39.12 -17.34
N ALA A 16 15.07 39.12 -16.57
CA ALA A 16 13.86 39.87 -16.94
C ALA A 16 12.67 39.56 -16.02
N ALA A 17 12.05 40.64 -15.57
CA ALA A 17 10.60 40.79 -15.41
C ALA A 17 9.85 39.86 -14.45
N MET A 18 9.70 40.38 -13.23
CA MET A 18 8.37 40.71 -12.68
C MET A 18 7.26 39.68 -12.86
N SER A 19 7.13 38.80 -11.87
CA SER A 19 5.82 38.34 -11.40
C SER A 19 5.92 38.04 -9.91
N LEU A 20 5.57 39.04 -9.09
CA LEU A 20 5.07 38.80 -7.74
C LEU A 20 3.78 37.99 -7.88
N ILE A 21 3.89 36.66 -7.84
CA ILE A 21 2.75 35.82 -7.48
C ILE A 21 3.07 35.32 -6.09
N ALA A 22 2.62 36.13 -5.13
CA ALA A 22 2.55 35.82 -3.73
C ALA A 22 1.92 34.43 -3.55
N THR A 23 2.72 33.51 -3.02
CA THR A 23 2.38 32.66 -1.87
C THR A 23 0.89 32.62 -1.49
N THR A 24 0.04 31.99 -2.31
CA THR A 24 -1.27 31.51 -1.84
C THR A 24 -1.15 30.04 -1.48
N SER A 25 -0.80 29.85 -0.21
CA SER A 25 -1.35 28.82 0.66
C SER A 25 -1.48 27.42 0.06
N THR A 26 -0.39 26.67 0.22
CA THR A 26 -0.33 25.28 0.68
C THR A 26 -1.63 24.79 1.34
N GLY A 27 -2.59 24.35 0.55
CA GLY A 27 -3.69 23.50 1.00
C GLY A 27 -3.23 22.05 0.98
N CYS A 28 -2.39 21.65 1.95
CA CYS A 28 -2.15 20.23 2.19
C CYS A 28 -3.44 19.61 2.74
N LEU A 29 -4.27 19.06 1.85
CA LEU A 29 -5.26 18.06 2.23
C LEU A 29 -4.48 16.78 2.59
N ALA A 30 -3.92 16.76 3.80
CA ALA A 30 -3.48 15.53 4.44
C ALA A 30 -4.75 14.80 4.89
N VAL A 31 -5.47 14.21 3.92
CA VAL A 31 -6.44 13.15 4.21
C VAL A 31 -5.63 11.93 4.63
N GLY A 32 -5.14 11.97 5.87
CA GLY A 32 -4.61 10.83 6.59
C GLY A 32 -5.76 9.89 6.90
N GLY A 33 -6.36 9.30 5.86
CA GLY A 33 -7.12 8.08 6.01
C GLY A 33 -6.11 7.03 6.41
N SER A 34 -5.93 6.82 7.71
CA SER A 34 -5.31 5.61 8.23
C SER A 34 -6.09 4.48 7.58
N LYS A 35 -5.56 3.92 6.48
CA LYS A 35 -6.09 2.68 5.93
C LYS A 35 -5.87 1.69 7.05
N HIS A 36 -6.91 1.49 7.85
CA HIS A 36 -7.02 0.35 8.72
C HIS A 36 -7.15 -0.82 7.74
N SER A 37 -5.98 -1.27 7.26
CA SER A 37 -5.84 -2.51 6.56
C SER A 37 -5.98 -3.56 7.65
N GLU A 38 -7.21 -3.79 8.07
CA GLU A 38 -7.53 -4.89 8.96
C GLU A 38 -6.90 -6.11 8.30
N SER A 39 -5.94 -6.71 9.00
CA SER A 39 -5.33 -7.94 8.51
C SER A 39 -6.47 -8.91 8.26
N PRO A 40 -6.59 -9.46 7.03
CA PRO A 40 -7.73 -10.28 6.68
C PRO A 40 -7.85 -11.40 7.70
N THR A 41 -9.01 -11.50 8.32
CA THR A 41 -9.25 -12.53 9.32
C THR A 41 -9.04 -13.89 8.70
N LEU A 42 -8.64 -14.88 9.50
CA LEU A 42 -8.42 -16.24 9.00
C LEU A 42 -9.65 -16.76 8.23
N GLY A 43 -10.85 -16.43 8.70
CA GLY A 43 -12.10 -16.77 8.02
C GLY A 43 -12.24 -16.14 6.63
N LYS A 44 -11.81 -14.88 6.46
CA LYS A 44 -11.82 -14.19 5.16
C LYS A 44 -10.86 -14.86 4.17
N GLN A 45 -9.67 -15.21 4.63
CA GLN A 45 -8.68 -15.93 3.83
C GLN A 45 -9.18 -17.32 3.39
N LEU A 46 -9.87 -18.06 4.28
CA LEU A 46 -10.46 -19.35 3.94
C LEU A 46 -11.61 -19.22 2.93
N LEU A 47 -12.41 -18.15 3.02
CA LEU A 47 -13.49 -17.88 2.08
C LEU A 47 -12.94 -17.53 0.70
N ASP A 48 -11.89 -16.72 0.64
CA ASP A 48 -11.20 -16.37 -0.60
C ASP A 48 -10.57 -17.62 -1.24
N LEU A 49 -9.94 -18.49 -0.44
CA LEU A 49 -9.40 -19.78 -0.91
C LEU A 49 -10.50 -20.69 -1.48
N LYS A 50 -11.69 -20.74 -0.85
CA LYS A 50 -12.82 -21.49 -1.38
C LYS A 50 -13.38 -20.88 -2.67
N THR A 51 -13.37 -19.56 -2.78
CA THR A 51 -13.79 -18.85 -4.00
C THR A 51 -12.81 -19.13 -5.16
N ALA A 52 -11.51 -19.21 -4.86
CA ALA A 52 -10.50 -19.61 -5.84
C ALA A 52 -10.72 -21.04 -6.35
N LEU A 53 -11.13 -21.97 -5.47
CA LEU A 53 -11.47 -23.34 -5.88
C LEU A 53 -12.74 -23.35 -6.77
N ASP A 54 -13.77 -22.63 -6.37
CA ASP A 54 -15.06 -22.58 -7.08
C ASP A 54 -14.92 -21.95 -8.47
N SER A 55 -14.07 -20.92 -8.59
CA SER A 55 -13.70 -20.30 -9.87
C SER A 55 -12.73 -21.13 -10.71
N GLY A 56 -12.25 -22.27 -10.21
CA GLY A 56 -11.26 -23.11 -10.89
C GLY A 56 -9.87 -22.50 -10.96
N ALA A 57 -9.58 -21.46 -10.16
CA ALA A 57 -8.26 -20.83 -10.09
C ALA A 57 -7.24 -21.69 -9.32
N VAL A 58 -7.70 -22.58 -8.44
CA VAL A 58 -6.88 -23.59 -7.75
C VAL A 58 -7.54 -24.97 -7.82
N THR A 59 -6.75 -26.03 -7.73
CA THR A 59 -7.25 -27.41 -7.68
C THR A 59 -7.69 -27.83 -6.27
N GLU A 60 -8.47 -28.90 -6.15
CA GLU A 60 -8.89 -29.46 -4.85
C GLU A 60 -7.69 -29.83 -3.96
N GLN A 61 -6.59 -30.31 -4.57
CA GLN A 61 -5.37 -30.68 -3.86
C GLN A 61 -4.67 -29.46 -3.26
N GLU A 62 -4.54 -28.38 -4.04
CA GLU A 62 -3.97 -27.11 -3.58
C GLU A 62 -4.83 -26.47 -2.50
N TYR A 63 -6.16 -26.48 -2.69
CA TYR A 63 -7.10 -26.00 -1.67
C TYR A 63 -6.93 -26.73 -0.33
N ALA A 64 -6.84 -28.07 -0.34
CA ALA A 64 -6.68 -28.86 0.88
C ALA A 64 -5.35 -28.58 1.58
N ALA A 65 -4.25 -28.46 0.83
CA ALA A 65 -2.93 -28.16 1.36
C ALA A 65 -2.87 -26.76 1.98
N GLU A 66 -3.39 -25.76 1.29
CA GLU A 66 -3.38 -24.37 1.73
C GLU A 66 -4.29 -24.17 2.95
N LYS A 67 -5.47 -24.81 2.97
CA LYS A 67 -6.38 -24.83 4.12
C LYS A 67 -5.72 -25.44 5.35
N ALA A 68 -5.03 -26.57 5.21
CA ALA A 68 -4.35 -27.23 6.32
C ALA A 68 -3.24 -26.34 6.90
N LYS A 69 -2.46 -25.70 6.03
CA LYS A 69 -1.41 -24.75 6.41
C LYS A 69 -1.96 -23.53 7.16
N MET A 70 -3.07 -22.98 6.69
CA MET A 70 -3.74 -21.84 7.32
C MET A 70 -4.29 -22.16 8.71
N LEU A 71 -4.83 -23.37 8.91
CA LEU A 71 -5.34 -23.81 10.22
C LEU A 71 -4.22 -24.15 11.22
N GLN A 72 -3.02 -24.44 10.73
CA GLN A 72 -1.85 -24.71 11.56
C GLN A 72 -1.10 -23.44 11.97
N GLN A 73 -1.39 -22.29 11.34
CA GLN A 73 -0.88 -21.00 11.82
C GLN A 73 -1.78 -20.48 12.95
N PRO A 74 -1.30 -20.42 14.21
CA PRO A 74 -2.01 -19.68 15.24
C PRO A 74 -2.09 -18.22 14.77
N ALA A 75 -3.31 -17.73 14.59
CA ALA A 75 -3.57 -16.38 14.11
C ALA A 75 -2.79 -15.35 14.97
N PRO A 76 -2.07 -14.38 14.36
CA PRO A 76 -1.61 -13.23 15.12
C PRO A 76 -2.85 -12.53 15.70
N ALA A 77 -2.80 -12.29 17.01
CA ALA A 77 -3.89 -11.84 17.85
C ALA A 77 -4.84 -10.83 17.16
N ALA A 78 -6.13 -11.11 17.23
CA ALA A 78 -7.17 -10.15 16.87
C ALA A 78 -6.98 -8.84 17.63
N PRO A 79 -7.22 -7.66 17.03
CA PRO A 79 -7.31 -6.41 17.78
C PRO A 79 -8.54 -6.49 18.69
N THR A 80 -8.28 -6.61 20.00
CA THR A 80 -9.27 -6.40 21.05
C THR A 80 -9.64 -4.92 21.03
N GLY A 81 -10.80 -4.61 20.46
CA GLY A 81 -11.47 -3.31 20.57
C GLY A 81 -12.51 -3.32 21.67
#